data_AF-A0A7S0ARK4-F1
#
_entry.id   AF-A0A7S0ARK4-F1
#
_cell.length_a   1.000
_cell.length_b   1.000
_cell.length_c   1.000
_cell.angle_alpha   90.00
_cell.angle_beta   90.00
_cell.angle_gamma   90.00
#
_symmetry.space_group_name_H-M   'P 1'
#
loop_
_entity.id
_entity.type
_entity.pdbx_description
1 polymer ?
#
loop_
_entity_poly.entity_id
_entity_poly.type
_entity_poly.pdbx_seq_one_letter_code
_entity_poly.pdbx_strand_id
1 'polypeptide(L)'
;KVALTLPIDEFLSLGEKKKPEFQSQKERKQYALDMQSPLLAYHRPIGAPDVDKTLTRNRMGYFICFDMSDDEGDSLKEAMALHKMLKKALEAKKGGSRLKPFIWLVGCKADKAAAETMQQNRDSARIWSEQEETPFYMTSARNHKGVHKVF
;
A
#
# COMPACT_ATOMS: atom_id res chain seq x y z
N LYS A 1 47.25 14.03 -16.48
CA LYS A 1 46.02 13.46 -17.07
C LYS A 1 45.94 12.00 -16.63
N VAL A 2 45.21 11.71 -15.55
CA VAL A 2 45.04 10.35 -15.03
C VAL A 2 43.82 9.76 -15.72
N ALA A 3 44.04 8.82 -16.64
CA ALA A 3 42.95 8.10 -17.28
C ALA A 3 42.44 7.03 -16.31
N LEU A 4 41.28 7.28 -15.71
CA LEU A 4 40.51 6.27 -14.98
C LEU A 4 39.88 5.32 -16.01
N THR A 5 40.61 4.28 -16.41
CA THR A 5 40.03 3.12 -17.09
C THR A 5 39.39 2.22 -16.04
N LEU A 6 38.21 2.61 -15.54
CA LEU A 6 37.34 1.65 -14.88
C LEU A 6 36.59 0.88 -15.99
N PRO A 7 36.63 -0.46 -15.99
CA PRO A 7 35.93 -1.25 -16.99
C PRO A 7 34.42 -0.98 -16.87
N ILE A 8 33.83 -0.52 -17.96
CA ILE A 8 32.39 -0.20 -18.10
C ILE A 8 31.51 -1.43 -17.81
N ASP A 9 32.08 -2.64 -17.84
CA ASP A 9 31.37 -3.92 -17.68
C ASP A 9 30.79 -4.18 -16.28
N GLU A 10 31.36 -3.61 -15.21
CA GLU A 10 30.75 -3.75 -13.87
C GLU A 10 29.46 -2.94 -13.73
N PHE A 11 29.27 -1.89 -14.53
CA PHE A 11 28.06 -1.08 -14.49
C PHE A 11 26.89 -1.70 -15.28
N LEU A 12 27.20 -2.45 -16.34
CA LEU A 12 26.21 -3.16 -17.15
C LEU A 12 25.68 -4.44 -16.47
N SER A 13 26.46 -5.02 -15.56
CA SER A 13 26.09 -6.24 -14.82
C SER A 13 25.27 -5.99 -13.55
N LEU A 14 25.10 -4.73 -13.13
CA LEU A 14 24.31 -4.34 -11.96
C LEU A 14 22.78 -4.53 -12.11
N GLY A 15 22.29 -4.87 -13.31
CA GLY A 15 20.86 -5.06 -13.60
C GLY A 15 20.38 -6.50 -13.72
N GLU A 16 21.27 -7.46 -14.00
CA GLU A 16 20.89 -8.85 -14.18
C GLU A 16 20.96 -9.61 -12.86
N LYS A 17 19.85 -9.63 -12.12
CA LYS A 17 19.71 -10.57 -11.00
C LYS A 17 19.92 -11.97 -11.54
N LYS A 18 21.00 -12.64 -11.13
CA LYS A 18 21.26 -14.05 -11.45
C LYS A 18 19.98 -14.84 -11.17
N LYS A 19 19.47 -15.53 -12.20
CA LYS A 19 18.32 -16.42 -12.04
C LYS A 19 18.71 -17.46 -10.97
N PRO A 20 17.85 -17.73 -9.98
CA PRO A 20 18.15 -18.74 -8.99
C PRO A 20 18.37 -20.09 -9.68
N GLU A 21 19.54 -20.68 -9.46
CA GLU A 21 19.84 -22.04 -9.89
C GLU A 21 19.18 -23.01 -8.91
N PHE A 22 18.18 -23.75 -9.38
CA PHE A 22 17.51 -24.77 -8.57
C PHE A 22 18.17 -26.12 -8.78
N GLN A 23 18.52 -26.79 -7.68
CA GLN A 23 19.21 -28.09 -7.69
C GLN A 23 18.22 -29.23 -7.94
N SER A 24 16.93 -29.05 -7.62
CA SER A 24 15.90 -30.07 -7.83
C SER A 24 14.59 -29.57 -8.46
N GLN A 25 13.84 -30.47 -9.11
CA GLN A 25 12.49 -30.16 -9.60
C GLN A 25 11.51 -29.82 -8.46
N LYS A 26 11.74 -30.37 -7.26
CA LYS A 26 10.91 -30.09 -6.08
C LYS A 26 11.09 -28.64 -5.62
N GLU A 27 12.32 -28.14 -5.61
CA GLU A 27 12.63 -26.72 -5.32
C GLU A 27 12.02 -25.77 -6.34
N ARG A 28 12.04 -26.13 -7.64
CA ARG A 28 11.39 -25.32 -8.69
C ARG A 28 9.88 -25.21 -8.47
N LYS A 29 9.22 -26.32 -8.12
CA LYS A 29 7.78 -26.32 -7.83
C LYS A 29 7.45 -25.52 -6.58
N GLN A 30 8.26 -25.65 -5.53
CA GLN A 30 8.07 -24.88 -4.30
C GLN A 30 8.25 -23.37 -4.55
N TYR A 31 9.30 -22.96 -5.24
CA TYR A 31 9.52 -21.57 -5.60
C TYR A 31 8.40 -20.98 -6.47
N ALA A 32 7.85 -21.77 -7.40
CA ALA A 32 6.69 -21.35 -8.19
C ALA A 32 5.43 -21.18 -7.33
N LEU A 33 5.20 -22.06 -6.35
CA LEU A 33 4.10 -21.93 -5.38
C LEU A 33 4.30 -20.72 -4.46
N ASP A 34 5.51 -20.47 -3.99
CA ASP A 34 5.87 -19.33 -3.14
C ASP A 34 5.70 -18.00 -3.89
N MET A 35 6.03 -17.97 -5.20
CA MET A 35 5.81 -16.80 -6.08
C MET A 35 4.33 -16.57 -6.40
N GLN A 36 3.50 -17.63 -6.44
CA GLN A 36 2.06 -17.51 -6.66
C GLN A 36 1.31 -16.97 -5.43
N SER A 37 1.93 -17.00 -4.25
CA SER A 37 1.36 -16.48 -3.00
C SER A 37 2.17 -15.30 -2.48
N PRO A 38 1.96 -14.07 -2.99
CA PRO A 38 2.74 -12.88 -2.61
C PRO A 38 2.66 -12.52 -1.11
N LEU A 39 1.75 -13.15 -0.36
CA LEU A 39 1.59 -12.97 1.08
C LEU A 39 2.26 -14.06 1.94
N LEU A 40 2.69 -15.20 1.37
CA LEU A 40 3.37 -16.27 2.12
C LEU A 40 4.83 -15.93 2.45
N ALA A 41 5.49 -15.12 1.63
CA ALA A 41 6.87 -14.69 1.87
C ALA A 41 7.01 -13.64 3.01
N TYR A 42 5.89 -13.13 3.54
CA TYR A 42 5.91 -12.17 4.62
C TYR A 42 5.80 -12.88 5.98
N HIS A 43 6.95 -13.33 6.49
CA HIS A 43 7.07 -13.64 7.91
C HIS A 43 7.08 -12.32 8.70
N ARG A 44 5.93 -11.96 9.27
CA ARG A 44 5.86 -10.88 10.24
C ARG A 44 6.82 -11.21 11.39
N PRO A 45 7.81 -10.37 11.72
CA PRO A 45 8.64 -10.60 12.89
C PRO A 45 7.73 -10.60 14.13
N ILE A 46 7.74 -11.69 14.90
CA ILE A 46 7.02 -11.79 16.16
C ILE A 46 7.78 -10.91 17.17
N GLY A 47 7.27 -9.71 17.44
CA GLY A 47 7.90 -8.73 18.33
C GLY A 47 6.96 -7.57 18.69
N ALA A 48 7.42 -6.66 19.54
CA ALA A 48 6.66 -5.47 19.92
C ALA A 48 6.28 -4.63 18.69
N PRO A 49 5.12 -3.92 18.69
CA PRO A 49 4.61 -3.17 17.53
C PRO A 49 5.63 -2.21 16.91
N ASP A 50 6.54 -1.67 17.73
CA ASP A 50 7.56 -0.69 17.33
C ASP A 50 8.74 -1.29 16.57
N VAL A 51 8.90 -2.61 16.63
CA VAL A 51 9.96 -3.38 15.96
C VAL A 51 9.61 -3.59 14.49
N ASP A 52 8.33 -3.79 14.18
CA ASP A 52 7.85 -4.08 12.83
C ASP A 52 7.51 -2.80 12.05
N LYS A 53 8.54 -2.13 11.56
CA LYS A 53 8.40 -0.96 10.67
C LYS A 53 8.19 -1.34 9.21
N THR A 54 8.00 -2.62 8.89
CA THR A 54 7.87 -3.06 7.50
C THR A 54 6.61 -2.50 6.84
N LEU A 55 5.55 -2.23 7.60
CA LEU A 55 4.33 -1.62 7.08
C LEU A 55 4.50 -0.13 6.73
N THR A 56 5.49 0.57 7.30
CA THR A 56 5.63 2.04 7.22
C THR A 56 6.96 2.54 6.63
N ARG A 57 7.90 1.65 6.29
CA ARG A 57 9.20 1.98 5.69
C ARG A 57 9.20 1.69 4.19
N ASN A 58 9.68 2.64 3.39
CA ASN A 58 9.88 2.52 1.93
C ASN A 58 8.62 2.15 1.14
N ARG A 59 7.44 2.62 1.56
CA ARG A 59 6.20 2.48 0.78
C ARG A 59 6.07 3.63 -0.20
N MET A 60 5.61 3.33 -1.42
CA MET A 60 5.31 4.34 -2.44
C MET A 60 3.90 4.93 -2.27
N GLY A 61 3.02 4.20 -1.59
CA GLY A 61 1.73 4.73 -1.19
C GLY A 61 0.96 3.82 -0.25
N TYR A 62 -0.19 4.32 0.21
CA TYR A 62 -1.04 3.73 1.22
C TYR A 62 -2.50 3.81 0.78
N PHE A 63 -3.24 2.73 0.96
CA PHE A 63 -4.69 2.72 0.83
C PHE A 63 -5.29 2.69 2.22
N ILE A 64 -6.11 3.69 2.55
CA ILE A 64 -6.88 3.74 3.79
C ILE A 64 -8.31 3.40 3.43
N CYS A 65 -8.72 2.19 3.81
CA CYS A 65 -10.02 1.64 3.49
C CYS A 65 -11.00 1.83 4.66
N PHE A 66 -12.24 2.23 4.38
CA PHE A 66 -13.33 2.23 5.36
C PHE A 66 -14.59 1.57 4.78
N ASP A 67 -15.50 1.13 5.63
CA ASP A 67 -16.76 0.52 5.21
C ASP A 67 -17.80 1.61 4.99
N MET A 68 -18.26 1.79 3.75
CA MET A 68 -19.29 2.80 3.47
C MET A 68 -20.66 2.45 4.06
N SER A 69 -20.88 1.17 4.34
CA SER A 69 -22.14 0.65 4.91
C SER A 69 -22.15 0.61 6.43
N ASP A 70 -21.18 1.25 7.08
CA ASP A 70 -21.10 1.35 8.52
C ASP A 70 -22.06 2.43 9.05
N ASP A 71 -23.11 1.99 9.75
CA ASP A 71 -24.19 2.84 10.25
C ASP A 71 -23.74 3.87 11.29
N GLU A 72 -22.73 3.54 12.09
CA GLU A 72 -22.21 4.42 13.14
C GLU A 72 -21.13 5.40 12.61
N GLY A 73 -20.64 5.13 11.38
CA GLY A 73 -19.59 5.89 10.71
C GLY A 73 -18.22 5.77 11.39
N ASP A 74 -18.04 4.81 12.29
CA ASP A 74 -16.84 4.65 13.09
C ASP A 74 -15.64 4.22 12.24
N SER A 75 -15.85 3.41 11.22
CA SER A 75 -14.83 3.04 10.24
C SER A 75 -14.33 4.25 9.45
N LEU A 76 -15.20 5.22 9.14
CA LEU A 76 -14.80 6.47 8.48
C LEU A 76 -14.00 7.36 9.44
N LYS A 77 -14.45 7.51 10.70
CA LYS A 77 -13.73 8.28 11.72
C LYS A 77 -12.34 7.70 11.97
N GLU A 78 -12.24 6.38 12.07
CA GLU A 78 -10.97 5.66 12.26
C GLU A 78 -10.05 5.85 11.04
N ALA A 79 -10.58 5.76 9.82
CA ALA A 79 -9.81 6.05 8.61
C ALA A 79 -9.23 7.48 8.60
N MET A 80 -10.02 8.48 9.01
CA MET A 80 -9.54 9.86 9.15
C MET A 80 -8.47 9.99 10.25
N ALA A 81 -8.63 9.29 11.38
CA ALA A 81 -7.65 9.28 12.45
C ALA A 81 -6.32 8.63 12.02
N LEU A 82 -6.39 7.50 11.32
CA LEU A 82 -5.24 6.81 10.74
C LEU A 82 -4.51 7.67 9.71
N HIS A 83 -5.24 8.39 8.86
CA HIS A 83 -4.63 9.35 7.94
C HIS A 83 -3.83 10.42 8.67
N LYS A 84 -4.42 11.05 9.70
CA LYS A 84 -3.73 12.07 10.51
C LYS A 84 -2.48 11.51 11.19
N MET A 85 -2.58 10.31 11.76
CA MET A 85 -1.45 9.62 12.38
C MET A 85 -0.33 9.35 11.37
N LEU A 86 -0.68 8.83 10.19
CA LEU A 86 0.26 8.53 9.12
C LEU A 86 0.94 9.80 8.60
N LYS A 87 0.17 10.86 8.33
CA LYS A 87 0.67 12.18 7.91
C LYS A 87 1.69 12.72 8.91
N LYS A 88 1.36 12.71 10.20
CA LYS A 88 2.28 13.13 11.28
C LYS A 88 3.55 12.27 11.33
N ALA A 89 3.43 10.95 11.17
CA ALA A 89 4.57 10.04 11.17
C ALA A 89 5.50 10.25 9.96
N LEU A 90 4.92 10.57 8.79
CA LEU A 90 5.67 10.90 7.58
C LEU A 90 6.38 12.25 7.70
N GLU A 91 5.73 13.26 8.29
CA GLU A 91 6.34 14.57 8.56
C GLU A 91 7.46 14.51 9.61
N ALA A 92 7.30 13.67 10.62
CA ALA A 92 8.30 13.48 11.67
C ALA A 92 9.59 12.81 11.18
N LYS A 93 9.56 12.07 10.05
CA LYS A 93 10.75 11.51 9.41
C LYS A 93 11.57 12.64 8.75
N LYS A 94 12.30 13.40 9.57
CA LYS A 94 13.35 14.36 9.19
C LYS A 94 14.53 13.59 8.58
N GLY A 95 14.42 13.15 7.32
CA GLY A 95 15.49 12.42 6.65
C GLY A 95 15.05 11.69 5.38
N GLY A 96 15.01 12.41 4.26
CA GLY A 96 15.62 11.87 3.03
C GLY A 96 14.82 10.94 2.13
N SER A 97 13.51 10.77 2.27
CA SER A 97 12.73 10.31 1.11
C SER A 97 12.36 11.53 0.28
N ARG A 98 13.02 11.72 -0.87
CA ARG A 98 12.64 12.75 -1.85
C ARG A 98 11.20 12.54 -2.37
N LEU A 99 10.67 11.33 -2.21
CA LEU A 99 9.34 10.93 -2.61
C LEU A 99 8.43 10.81 -1.39
N LYS A 100 7.40 11.65 -1.32
CA LYS A 100 6.31 11.47 -0.36
C LYS A 100 5.40 10.35 -0.87
N PRO A 101 5.05 9.36 -0.02
CA PRO A 101 4.12 8.32 -0.42
C PRO A 101 2.75 8.92 -0.69
N PHE A 102 2.08 8.43 -1.74
CA PHE A 102 0.69 8.80 -2.02
C PHE A 102 -0.24 8.12 -1.02
N ILE A 103 -1.28 8.82 -0.59
CA ILE A 103 -2.30 8.26 0.28
C ILE A 103 -3.62 8.33 -0.46
N TRP A 104 -4.36 7.23 -0.48
CA TRP A 104 -5.66 7.11 -1.09
C TRP A 104 -6.70 6.76 -0.04
N LEU A 105 -7.82 7.48 -0.04
CA LEU A 105 -8.98 7.12 0.75
C LEU A 105 -9.90 6.24 -0.10
N VAL A 106 -10.25 5.06 0.41
CA VAL A 106 -11.05 4.07 -0.33
C VAL A 106 -12.30 3.70 0.46
N GLY A 107 -13.45 4.11 -0.05
CA GLY A 107 -14.74 3.67 0.46
C GLY A 107 -15.07 2.29 -0.08
N CYS A 108 -15.09 1.28 0.78
CA CYS A 108 -15.38 -0.11 0.42
C CYS A 108 -16.86 -0.46 0.61
N LYS A 109 -17.27 -1.60 0.04
CA LYS A 109 -18.63 -2.16 0.13
C LYS A 109 -19.72 -1.25 -0.45
N ALA A 110 -19.39 -0.48 -1.48
CA ALA A 110 -20.35 0.35 -2.22
C ALA A 110 -21.44 -0.45 -2.98
N ASP A 111 -21.41 -1.79 -2.89
CA ASP A 111 -22.44 -2.69 -3.41
C ASP A 111 -23.59 -2.97 -2.44
N LYS A 112 -23.44 -2.69 -1.14
CA LYS A 112 -24.58 -2.83 -0.23
C LYS A 112 -25.67 -1.82 -0.62
N ALA A 113 -26.93 -2.20 -0.42
CA ALA A 113 -28.08 -1.39 -0.81
C ALA A 113 -27.93 0.05 -0.30
N ALA A 114 -28.37 1.01 -1.11
CA ALA A 114 -28.23 2.45 -0.87
C ALA A 114 -29.06 2.88 0.35
N ALA A 115 -28.51 2.62 1.54
CA ALA A 115 -28.98 3.20 2.79
C ALA A 115 -28.57 4.67 2.84
N GLU A 116 -29.39 5.48 3.52
CA GLU A 116 -29.10 6.90 3.76
C GLU A 116 -27.71 7.10 4.37
N THR A 117 -27.31 6.21 5.28
CA THR A 117 -25.97 6.18 5.88
C THR A 117 -24.84 6.14 4.84
N MET A 118 -24.99 5.35 3.77
CA MET A 118 -23.96 5.23 2.75
C MET A 118 -23.74 6.56 2.02
N GLN A 119 -24.82 7.29 1.78
CA GLN A 119 -24.76 8.61 1.14
C GLN A 119 -24.13 9.63 2.09
N GLN A 120 -24.48 9.61 3.39
CA GLN A 120 -23.86 10.46 4.41
C GLN A 120 -22.35 10.19 4.55
N ASN A 121 -21.94 8.94 4.64
CA ASN A 121 -20.52 8.54 4.70
C ASN A 121 -19.77 8.94 3.43
N ARG A 122 -20.40 8.78 2.25
CA ARG A 122 -19.83 9.21 0.96
C ARG A 122 -19.58 10.70 0.92
N ASP A 123 -20.58 11.50 1.30
CA ASP A 123 -20.51 12.96 1.20
C ASP A 123 -19.51 13.50 2.24
N SER A 124 -19.51 12.93 3.44
CA SER A 124 -18.52 13.24 4.49
C SER A 124 -17.09 12.91 4.06
N ALA A 125 -16.88 11.71 3.50
CA ALA A 125 -15.58 11.30 2.99
C ALA A 125 -15.11 12.20 1.84
N ARG A 126 -16.02 12.56 0.92
CA ARG A 126 -15.70 13.46 -0.19
C ARG A 126 -15.28 14.84 0.29
N ILE A 127 -16.06 15.48 1.16
CA ILE A 127 -15.75 16.80 1.71
C ILE A 127 -14.39 16.78 2.41
N TRP A 128 -14.16 15.76 3.25
CA TRP A 128 -12.90 15.62 3.95
C TRP A 128 -11.71 15.36 3.00
N SER A 129 -11.92 14.55 1.95
CA SER A 129 -10.90 14.24 0.95
C SER A 129 -10.47 15.46 0.15
N GLU A 130 -11.41 16.37 -0.14
CA GLU A 130 -11.15 17.66 -0.79
C GLU A 130 -10.34 18.58 0.14
N GLN A 131 -10.65 18.60 1.45
CA GLN A 131 -9.94 19.40 2.45
C GLN A 131 -8.49 18.93 2.69
N GLU A 132 -8.25 17.62 2.69
CA GLU A 132 -6.94 17.02 2.92
C GLU A 132 -6.17 16.73 1.63
N GLU A 133 -6.67 17.17 0.47
CA GLU A 133 -6.09 16.94 -0.86
C GLU A 133 -5.77 15.45 -1.12
N THR A 134 -6.62 14.56 -0.60
CA THR A 134 -6.43 13.10 -0.65
C THR A 134 -7.40 12.51 -1.66
N PRO A 135 -6.96 11.77 -2.69
CA PRO A 135 -7.89 11.19 -3.65
C PRO A 135 -8.83 10.16 -2.99
N PHE A 136 -10.13 10.30 -3.26
CA PHE A 136 -11.17 9.41 -2.75
C PHE A 136 -11.77 8.56 -3.87
N TYR A 137 -11.85 7.24 -3.64
CA TYR A 137 -12.44 6.28 -4.57
C TYR A 137 -13.46 5.39 -3.87
N MET A 138 -14.57 5.12 -4.55
CA MET A 138 -15.57 4.16 -4.12
C MET A 138 -15.35 2.81 -4.81
N THR A 139 -15.36 1.75 -4.02
CA THR A 139 -15.08 0.39 -4.50
C THR A 139 -16.07 -0.62 -3.94
N SER A 140 -16.32 -1.66 -4.74
CA SER A 140 -16.87 -2.92 -4.28
C SER A 140 -15.89 -4.02 -4.67
N ALA A 141 -15.18 -4.56 -3.68
CA ALA A 141 -14.29 -5.71 -3.89
C ALA A 141 -15.09 -6.95 -4.34
N ARG A 142 -16.30 -7.12 -3.81
CA ARG A 142 -17.21 -8.24 -4.15
C ARG A 142 -17.60 -8.24 -5.62
N ASN A 143 -17.95 -7.07 -6.15
CA ASN A 143 -18.42 -6.93 -7.53
C ASN A 143 -17.32 -6.43 -8.49
N HIS A 144 -16.06 -6.37 -8.04
CA HIS A 144 -14.92 -5.80 -8.77
C HIS A 144 -15.15 -4.36 -9.30
N LYS A 145 -16.10 -3.62 -8.73
CA LYS A 145 -16.48 -2.28 -9.18
C LYS A 145 -15.50 -1.26 -8.60
N GLY A 146 -14.91 -0.43 -9.47
CA GLY A 146 -14.04 0.68 -9.07
C GLY A 146 -12.63 0.27 -8.60
N VAL A 147 -12.37 -1.01 -8.35
CA VAL A 147 -11.05 -1.51 -7.90
C VAL A 147 -9.95 -1.15 -8.90
N HIS A 148 -10.19 -1.32 -10.19
CA HIS A 148 -9.24 -0.96 -11.26
C HIS A 148 -8.94 0.54 -11.39
N LYS A 149 -9.69 1.42 -10.71
CA LYS A 149 -9.44 2.86 -10.71
C LYS A 149 -8.53 3.29 -9.57
N VAL A 150 -8.39 2.42 -8.57
CA VAL A 150 -7.60 2.64 -7.35
C VAL A 150 -6.15 2.18 -7.56
N PHE A 151 -5.93 1.18 -8.41
CA PHE A 151 -4.62 0.65 -8.82
C PHE A 151 -4.23 1.17 -10.21
#